data_AF-A0A0F9QW13-F1
#
_entry.id   AF-A0A0F9QW13-F1
#
_cell.length_a   1.000
_cell.length_b   1.000
_cell.length_c   1.000
_cell.angle_alpha   90.00
_cell.angle_beta   90.00
_cell.angle_gamma   90.00
#
_symmetry.space_group_name_H-M   'P 1'
#
loop_
_entity.id
_entity.type
_entity.pdbx_description
1 polymer ?
#
loop_
_entity_poly.entity_id
_entity_poly.type
_entity_poly.pdbx_seq_one_letter_code
_entity_poly.pdbx_strand_id
1 'polypeptide(L)' 'MVYDVSKTIEKSWKYLLFFGIPTILAYFVNFYPSISGLTVGTIITALANWLKHKK' A
#
# COMPACT_ATOMS: atom_id res chain seq x y z
N MET A 1 -14.64 -20.10 21.35
CA MET A 1 -13.95 -19.60 20.14
C MET A 1 -12.95 -18.56 20.58
N VAL A 2 -11.65 -18.88 20.60
CA VAL A 2 -10.63 -17.87 20.87
C VAL A 2 -10.54 -16.99 19.63
N TYR A 3 -10.94 -15.73 19.74
CA TYR A 3 -10.87 -14.77 18.66
C TYR A 3 -9.39 -14.49 18.39
N ASP A 4 -8.88 -15.02 17.29
CA ASP A 4 -7.47 -14.91 16.96
C ASP A 4 -7.22 -13.52 16.33
N VAL A 5 -6.84 -12.57 17.18
CA VAL A 5 -6.52 -11.19 16.81
C VAL A 5 -5.48 -11.17 15.69
N SER A 6 -4.56 -12.13 15.67
CA SER A 6 -3.54 -12.30 14.63
C SER A 6 -4.15 -12.47 13.23
N LYS A 7 -5.22 -13.28 13.10
CA LYS A 7 -5.91 -13.48 11.81
C LYS A 7 -6.65 -12.23 11.35
N THR A 8 -7.15 -11.44 12.30
CA THR A 8 -7.81 -10.16 12.00
C THR A 8 -6.80 -9.13 11.52
N ILE A 9 -5.63 -9.05 12.16
CA ILE A 9 -4.52 -8.18 11.74
C ILE A 9 -4.02 -8.58 10.35
N GLU A 10 -3.84 -9.88 10.10
CA GLU A 10 -3.40 -10.37 8.79
C GLU A 10 -4.41 -10.01 7.69
N LYS A 11 -5.71 -10.17 7.97
CA LYS A 11 -6.78 -9.80 7.04
C LYS A 11 -6.78 -8.29 6.78
N SER A 12 -6.68 -7.46 7.82
CA SER A 12 -6.59 -6.00 7.69
C SER A 12 -5.38 -5.57 6.86
N TRP A 13 -4.22 -6.20 7.05
CA TRP A 13 -3.04 -5.94 6.23
C TRP A 13 -3.27 -6.26 4.75
N LYS A 14 -3.93 -7.38 4.44
CA LYS A 14 -4.30 -7.72 3.06
C LYS A 14 -5.26 -6.67 2.49
N TYR A 15 -6.29 -6.25 3.22
CA TYR A 15 -7.20 -5.21 2.75
C TYR A 15 -6.51 -3.86 2.52
N LEU A 16 -5.59 -3.48 3.40
CA LEU A 16 -4.79 -2.27 3.23
C LEU A 16 -3.94 -2.34 1.95
N LEU A 17 -3.29 -3.48 1.69
CA LEU A 17 -2.45 -3.68 0.50
C LEU A 17 -3.26 -3.70 -0.79
N PHE A 18 -4.37 -4.45 -0.83
CA PHE A 18 -5.15 -4.67 -2.05
C PHE A 18 -6.14 -3.55 -2.38
N PHE A 19 -6.61 -2.82 -1.37
CA PHE A 19 -7.63 -1.78 -1.56
C PHE A 19 -7.16 -0.42 -1.05
N GLY A 20 -6.59 -0.36 0.16
CA GLY A 20 -6.16 0.90 0.77
C GLY A 20 -5.09 1.66 -0.03
N ILE A 21 -3.99 0.99 -0.37
CA ILE A 21 -2.89 1.60 -1.13
C ILE A 21 -3.36 2.05 -2.53
N PRO A 22 -4.06 1.22 -3.33
CA PRO A 22 -4.60 1.66 -4.62
C PRO A 22 -5.53 2.87 -4.50
N THR A 23 -6.40 2.92 -3.49
CA THR A 23 -7.30 4.06 -3.28
C THR A 23 -6.52 5.34 -2.92
N ILE A 24 -5.49 5.24 -2.09
CA ILE A 24 -4.63 6.39 -1.76
C ILE A 24 -3.90 6.89 -3.01
N LEU A 25 -3.34 5.98 -3.81
CA LEU A 25 -2.67 6.37 -5.06
C LEU A 25 -3.66 7.01 -6.05
N ALA A 26 -4.86 6.46 -6.20
CA ALA A 26 -5.91 7.04 -7.04
C ALA A 26 -6.33 8.43 -6.56
N TYR A 27 -6.44 8.63 -5.24
CA TYR A 27 -6.73 9.95 -4.67
C TYR A 27 -5.60 10.94 -4.98
N PHE A 28 -4.34 10.55 -4.77
CA PHE A 28 -3.20 11.42 -5.08
C PHE A 28 -3.11 11.77 -6.57
N VAL A 29 -3.39 10.84 -7.47
CA VAL A 29 -3.42 11.10 -8.93
C VAL A 29 -4.51 12.11 -9.29
N ASN A 30 -5.69 12.02 -8.69
CA ASN A 30 -6.81 12.91 -9.00
C ASN A 30 -6.68 14.30 -8.36
N PHE A 31 -6.21 14.38 -7.12
CA PHE A 31 -6.15 15.64 -6.37
C PHE A 31 -4.82 16.39 -6.50
N TYR A 32 -3.73 15.69 -6.82
CA TYR A 32 -2.38 16.26 -6.96
C TYR A 32 -1.67 15.75 -8.23
N PRO A 33 -2.25 15.94 -9.43
CA PRO A 33 -1.72 15.36 -10.67
C PRO A 33 -0.27 15.76 -10.95
N SER A 34 0.10 17.00 -10.60
CA SER A 34 1.44 17.57 -10.79
C SER A 34 2.54 16.90 -9.95
N ILE A 35 2.20 16.30 -8.80
CA ILE A 35 3.15 15.63 -7.90
C ILE A 35 2.95 14.11 -7.92
N SER A 36 1.79 13.64 -8.43
CA SER A 36 1.41 12.23 -8.47
C SER A 36 2.46 11.33 -9.10
N GLY A 37 3.07 11.71 -10.23
CA GLY A 37 4.09 10.91 -10.90
C GLY A 37 5.33 10.69 -10.04
N LEU A 38 5.77 11.73 -9.31
CA LEU A 38 6.89 11.64 -8.37
C LEU A 38 6.52 10.78 -7.17
N THR A 39 5.38 11.04 -6.52
CA THR A 39 5.00 10.33 -5.30
C THR A 39 4.68 8.87 -5.56
N VAL A 40 3.86 8.57 -6.58
CA VAL A 40 3.49 7.19 -6.96
C VAL A 40 4.73 6.44 -7.43
N GLY A 41 5.58 7.04 -8.26
CA GLY A 41 6.84 6.44 -8.71
C GLY A 41 7.79 6.13 -7.54
N THR A 42 7.90 7.04 -6.57
CA THR A 42 8.73 6.83 -5.37
C THR A 42 8.18 5.71 -4.48
N ILE A 43 6.85 5.64 -4.32
CA ILE A 43 6.19 4.57 -3.54
C ILE A 43 6.42 3.21 -4.21
N ILE A 44 6.25 3.10 -5.53
CA ILE A 44 6.48 1.85 -6.28
C ILE A 44 7.95 1.44 -6.20
N THR A 45 8.87 2.39 -6.35
CA THR A 45 10.32 2.12 -6.29
C THR A 45 10.73 1.69 -4.87
N ALA A 46 10.20 2.33 -3.84
CA ALA A 46 10.42 1.94 -2.44
C ALA A 46 9.85 0.55 -2.15
N LEU A 47 8.66 0.22 -2.67
CA LEU A 47 8.07 -1.12 -2.59
C LEU A 47 8.93 -2.17 -3.29
N ALA A 48 9.39 -1.89 -4.50
CA ALA A 48 10.25 -2.78 -5.27
C ALA A 48 11.59 -3.02 -4.55
N ASN A 49 12.21 -1.96 -4.00
CA ASN A 49 13.43 -2.08 -3.21
C ASN A 49 13.21 -2.84 -1.89
N TRP A 50 12.09 -2.62 -1.21
CA TRP A 50 11.74 -3.38 -0.01
C TRP A 50 11.55 -4.87 -0.31
N LEU A 51 10.87 -5.20 -1.43
CA LEU A 51 10.75 -6.59 -1.89
C LEU A 51 12.10 -7.19 -2.27
N LYS A 52 13.01 -6.40 -2.87
CA LYS A 52 14.38 -6.83 -3.19
C LYS A 52 15.21 -7.10 -1.92
N HIS A 53 15.06 -6.29 -0.87
CA HIS A 53 15.78 -6.45 0.40
C HIS A 53 15.18 -7.50 1.35
N LYS A 54 13.95 -7.93 1.10
CA LYS A 54 13.30 -9.02 1.85
C LYS A 54 13.68 -10.43 1.36
N LYS A 55 14.47 -10.53 0.28
CA LYS A 55 14.97 -11.79 -0.30
C LYS A 55 16.39 -12.05 0.18
#